data_AF-A0A812L4T2-F1
#
_entry.id   AF-A0A812L4T2-F1
#
_cell.length_a   1.000
_cell.length_b   1.000
_cell.length_c   1.000
_cell.angle_alpha   90.00
_cell.angle_beta   90.00
_cell.angle_gamma   90.00
#
_symmetry.space_group_name_H-M   'P 1'
#
loop_
_entity.id
_entity.type
_entity.pdbx_description
1 polymer ?
#
loop_
_entity_poly.entity_id
_entity_poly.type
_entity_poly.pdbx_seq_one_letter_code
_entity_poly.pdbx_strand_id
1 'polypeptide(L)'
;MASQDPDVRKSAEIDFKYATTVLGKEGSMDFLDSSPWPVSIIDAFININQTEFMSYNAYNATHPVQPPRVALESLYWRPESAQPSAVLPANIRLAVLGTHATLSLEPVEMLRRFSGVPITAVFYGIEPRFCDLMGICDQGSAALVQLFKDAEKDPFAFPWSKLSEELAVLLVQDEGLRAAEALVCTEPLAGCLMLRDLAEQSGRRLPLLGYLGVALLNSCPPDDTDLFWDSLIHVMDSPDLAEIVVNNLILSEQVYYQTGYRMPYVRAHGLYTGMAYAASKLQHVLVWRAPLFSYVTTRCAIMHFTAANPGLNIEFHFMEEGESLPYAEVATFKAVALIPWDHALMTFYELYSANIPLLMPGTEWMYRLLYQRGQLSVGERLYQARLPGYTPPFVEFAEADVTPSPPSAATGLSSAKAARGVAEDVLSRGLEAADLETAKQYLKAALDLMKDMRYFLAVAENKTDEDSSTSMGIVRRSTSEGSRKPPKVIRMRREIPTHPELWHPFTPFQMSPVDSNDWTRMRKGTWWLRRGARFDAMRYWYQYSDFARFPGINYFANLPDLLCLSRSLDMHDASAKMRRYNEESLVHSVSFWTYSLSKLLAQKSIASSMNTVKIFRLRQFD
;
A
#
# COMPACT_ATOMS: atom_id res chain seq x y z
N MET A 1 -28.61 19.77 -17.80
CA MET A 1 -29.24 18.42 -17.78
C MET A 1 -30.77 18.47 -17.84
N ALA A 2 -31.49 19.31 -17.09
CA ALA A 2 -32.98 19.32 -17.06
C ALA A 2 -33.70 20.08 -18.21
N SER A 3 -32.97 20.54 -19.24
CA SER A 3 -33.60 21.23 -20.38
C SER A 3 -34.44 20.26 -21.23
N GLN A 4 -35.58 20.70 -21.75
CA GLN A 4 -36.38 19.90 -22.70
C GLN A 4 -35.78 19.91 -24.11
N ASP A 5 -34.99 20.94 -24.44
CA ASP A 5 -34.30 21.08 -25.71
C ASP A 5 -33.17 20.02 -25.83
N PRO A 6 -33.21 19.16 -26.87
CA PRO A 6 -32.24 18.08 -27.05
C PRO A 6 -30.82 18.58 -27.38
N ASP A 7 -30.68 19.71 -28.09
CA ASP A 7 -29.37 20.27 -28.44
C ASP A 7 -28.72 20.93 -27.20
N VAL A 8 -29.53 21.59 -26.38
CA VAL A 8 -29.07 22.14 -25.08
C VAL A 8 -28.70 21.02 -24.11
N ARG A 9 -29.44 19.89 -24.09
CA ARG A 9 -29.05 18.72 -23.28
C ARG A 9 -27.75 18.10 -23.76
N LYS A 10 -27.58 17.92 -25.07
CA LYS A 10 -26.36 17.39 -25.66
C LYS A 10 -25.16 18.30 -25.38
N SER A 11 -25.31 19.61 -25.51
CA SER A 11 -24.27 20.57 -25.12
C SER A 11 -23.96 20.47 -23.64
N ALA A 12 -24.98 20.44 -22.77
CA ALA A 12 -24.77 20.29 -21.33
C ALA A 12 -24.14 18.95 -20.94
N GLU A 13 -24.39 17.87 -21.69
CA GLU A 13 -23.73 16.57 -21.52
C GLU A 13 -22.28 16.59 -22.00
N ILE A 14 -21.98 17.29 -23.10
CA ILE A 14 -20.61 17.51 -23.57
C ILE A 14 -19.85 18.38 -22.57
N ASP A 15 -20.45 19.46 -22.09
CA ASP A 15 -19.89 20.35 -21.07
C ASP A 15 -19.73 19.62 -19.75
N PHE A 16 -20.69 18.76 -19.36
CA PHE A 16 -20.55 17.90 -18.19
C PHE A 16 -19.50 16.82 -18.40
N LYS A 17 -19.35 16.25 -19.60
CA LYS A 17 -18.30 15.29 -19.92
C LYS A 17 -16.93 15.94 -19.94
N TYR A 18 -16.85 17.17 -20.42
CA TYR A 18 -15.64 17.99 -20.43
C TYR A 18 -15.29 18.43 -19.00
N ALA A 19 -16.25 18.96 -18.24
CA ALA A 19 -16.11 19.27 -16.82
C ALA A 19 -15.78 18.02 -16.00
N THR A 20 -16.37 16.85 -16.27
CA THR A 20 -15.97 15.59 -15.62
C THR A 20 -14.67 15.03 -16.18
N THR A 21 -14.14 15.53 -17.30
CA THR A 21 -12.81 15.17 -17.80
C THR A 21 -11.74 16.12 -17.25
N VAL A 22 -12.08 17.38 -17.01
CA VAL A 22 -11.21 18.45 -16.49
C VAL A 22 -11.22 18.48 -14.95
N LEU A 23 -12.39 18.29 -14.34
CA LEU A 23 -12.64 18.29 -12.89
C LEU A 23 -12.81 16.87 -12.31
N GLY A 24 -12.89 15.82 -13.13
CA GLY A 24 -13.46 14.54 -12.69
C GLY A 24 -12.87 13.25 -13.27
N LYS A 25 -11.87 13.31 -14.17
CA LYS A 25 -11.11 12.11 -14.48
C LYS A 25 -9.95 12.06 -13.51
N GLU A 26 -9.95 11.01 -12.70
CA GLU A 26 -8.80 10.58 -11.92
C GLU A 26 -7.54 10.73 -12.78
N GLY A 27 -6.67 11.66 -12.38
CA GLY A 27 -5.40 11.92 -13.05
C GLY A 27 -5.31 13.09 -14.03
N SER A 28 -6.36 13.88 -14.31
CA SER A 28 -6.14 15.16 -14.98
C SER A 28 -5.63 16.19 -13.96
N MET A 29 -4.42 16.72 -14.16
CA MET A 29 -4.11 18.00 -13.54
C MET A 29 -5.13 19.02 -14.00
N ASP A 30 -5.80 19.62 -13.03
CA ASP A 30 -6.88 20.55 -13.32
C ASP A 30 -6.30 21.86 -13.85
N PHE A 31 -6.96 22.41 -14.87
CA PHE A 31 -6.79 23.79 -15.30
C PHE A 31 -6.95 24.74 -14.11
N LEU A 32 -7.84 24.44 -13.15
CA LEU A 32 -8.06 25.26 -11.96
C LEU A 32 -6.82 25.43 -11.08
N ASP A 33 -5.97 24.40 -10.98
CA ASP A 33 -4.79 24.43 -10.11
C ASP A 33 -3.55 25.04 -10.77
N SER A 34 -3.58 25.14 -12.11
CA SER A 34 -2.50 25.72 -12.92
C SER A 34 -2.87 27.09 -13.49
N SER A 35 -4.05 27.62 -13.16
CA SER A 35 -4.58 28.90 -13.61
C SER A 35 -4.80 29.86 -12.43
N PRO A 36 -4.92 31.18 -12.66
CA PRO A 36 -5.15 32.17 -11.60
C PRO A 36 -6.58 32.14 -11.05
N TRP A 37 -7.26 31.00 -11.11
CA TRP A 37 -8.62 30.89 -10.61
C TRP A 37 -8.63 31.03 -9.08
N PRO A 38 -9.59 31.78 -8.51
CA PRO A 38 -9.67 31.98 -7.07
C PRO A 38 -10.20 30.75 -6.32
N VAL A 39 -10.52 29.67 -7.04
CA VAL A 39 -11.13 28.44 -6.51
C VAL A 39 -10.28 27.25 -6.99
N SER A 40 -9.67 26.56 -6.04
CA SER A 40 -8.98 25.29 -6.26
C SER A 40 -9.95 24.12 -6.32
N ILE A 41 -9.49 22.97 -6.83
CA ILE A 41 -10.32 21.75 -6.80
C ILE A 41 -10.62 21.27 -5.37
N ILE A 42 -9.77 21.59 -4.37
CA ILE A 42 -10.11 21.33 -2.96
C ILE A 42 -11.24 22.24 -2.50
N ASP A 43 -11.25 23.50 -2.91
CA ASP A 43 -12.38 24.39 -2.61
C ASP A 43 -13.67 23.81 -3.21
N ALA A 44 -13.63 23.36 -4.48
CA ALA A 44 -14.76 22.67 -5.08
C ALA A 44 -15.15 21.39 -4.31
N PHE A 45 -14.17 20.62 -3.85
CA PHE A 45 -14.37 19.39 -3.08
C PHE A 45 -15.04 19.65 -1.73
N ILE A 46 -14.58 20.65 -0.98
CA ILE A 46 -15.14 21.03 0.33
C ILE A 46 -16.57 21.55 0.17
N ASN A 47 -16.82 22.29 -0.91
CA ASN A 47 -18.10 22.96 -1.13
C ASN A 47 -19.14 22.13 -1.89
N ILE A 48 -18.82 20.90 -2.31
CA ILE A 48 -19.71 20.10 -3.17
C ILE A 48 -21.10 19.86 -2.56
N ASN A 49 -21.20 19.87 -1.23
CA ASN A 49 -22.46 19.72 -0.48
C ASN A 49 -22.74 20.90 0.47
N GLN A 50 -22.01 22.02 0.33
CA GLN A 50 -22.17 23.17 1.21
C GLN A 50 -23.06 24.23 0.55
N THR A 51 -23.91 24.89 1.33
CA THR A 51 -24.73 26.01 0.86
C THR A 51 -23.94 27.31 0.82
N GLU A 52 -22.92 27.44 1.65
CA GLU A 52 -22.01 28.57 1.71
C GLU A 52 -20.62 28.16 1.25
N PHE A 53 -20.01 28.97 0.38
CA PHE A 53 -18.67 28.70 -0.10
C PHE A 53 -17.63 28.92 1.01
N MET A 54 -16.80 27.91 1.23
CA MET A 54 -15.71 27.88 2.19
C MET A 54 -14.41 27.55 1.46
N SER A 55 -13.45 28.47 1.48
CA SER A 55 -12.12 28.16 0.95
C SER A 55 -11.41 27.11 1.81
N TYR A 56 -10.41 26.43 1.26
CA TYR A 56 -9.59 25.46 1.97
C TYR A 56 -8.94 26.10 3.19
N ASN A 57 -8.49 27.36 3.07
CA ASN A 57 -7.93 28.08 4.21
C ASN A 57 -8.96 28.26 5.33
N ALA A 58 -10.20 28.63 4.99
CA ALA A 58 -11.28 28.75 5.96
C ALA A 58 -11.67 27.37 6.56
N TYR A 59 -11.70 26.33 5.73
CA TYR A 59 -11.94 24.95 6.17
C TYR A 59 -10.84 24.46 7.11
N ASN A 60 -9.57 24.62 6.74
CA ASN A 60 -8.42 24.24 7.55
C ASN A 60 -8.37 24.98 8.89
N ALA A 61 -8.79 26.25 8.92
CA ALA A 61 -8.90 27.02 10.16
C ALA A 61 -10.03 26.54 11.09
N THR A 62 -11.16 26.12 10.50
CA THR A 62 -12.34 25.64 11.26
C THR A 62 -12.29 24.15 11.60
N HIS A 63 -11.53 23.38 10.82
CA HIS A 63 -11.33 21.94 10.92
C HIS A 63 -9.82 21.64 10.94
N PRO A 64 -9.09 22.05 11.98
CA PRO A 64 -7.65 21.77 12.06
C PRO A 64 -7.39 20.26 12.08
N VAL A 65 -6.31 19.83 11.41
CA VAL A 65 -5.89 18.42 11.46
C VAL A 65 -5.53 18.06 12.89
N GLN A 66 -6.17 17.01 13.41
CA GLN A 66 -5.86 16.54 14.75
C GLN A 66 -4.41 16.01 14.80
N PRO A 67 -3.66 16.28 15.87
CA PRO A 67 -2.31 15.77 16.01
C PRO A 67 -2.32 14.22 16.02
N PRO A 68 -1.18 13.58 15.73
CA PRO A 68 -1.06 12.13 15.83
C PRO A 68 -1.50 11.63 17.20
N ARG A 69 -2.28 10.54 17.23
CA ARG A 69 -2.78 9.95 18.48
C ARG A 69 -1.69 9.49 19.43
N VAL A 70 -0.51 9.23 18.90
CA VAL A 70 0.70 8.91 19.65
C VAL A 70 1.83 9.78 19.15
N ALA A 71 2.74 10.13 20.05
CA ALA A 71 3.99 10.79 19.66
C ALA A 71 4.68 9.92 18.60
N LEU A 72 5.00 10.49 17.45
CA LEU A 72 5.57 9.74 16.34
C LEU A 72 6.91 9.10 16.73
N GLU A 73 7.66 9.75 17.62
CA GLU A 73 8.92 9.30 18.21
C GLU A 73 8.77 8.04 19.08
N SER A 74 7.56 7.78 19.57
CA SER A 74 7.24 6.57 20.35
C SER A 74 7.03 5.34 19.46
N LEU A 75 6.78 5.53 18.16
CA LEU A 75 6.64 4.46 17.19
C LEU A 75 7.99 4.01 16.62
N TYR A 76 9.05 4.79 16.80
CA TYR A 76 10.40 4.36 16.43
C TYR A 76 10.82 3.19 17.31
N TRP A 77 11.45 2.20 16.70
CA TRP A 77 12.04 1.09 17.45
C TRP A 77 12.94 1.59 18.59
N ARG A 78 12.90 0.95 19.75
CA ARG A 78 13.87 1.22 20.81
C ARG A 78 14.32 -0.11 21.37
N PRO A 79 15.63 -0.29 21.61
CA PRO A 79 16.08 -1.49 22.29
C PRO A 79 15.50 -1.49 23.70
N GLU A 80 14.82 -2.57 24.10
CA GLU A 80 14.27 -2.72 25.45
C GLU A 80 15.38 -2.88 26.51
N SER A 81 16.57 -3.32 26.08
CA SER A 81 17.72 -3.57 26.95
C SER A 81 19.04 -3.26 26.23
N ALA A 82 20.14 -3.23 26.98
CA ALA A 82 21.47 -3.11 26.38
C ALA A 82 21.70 -4.22 25.34
N GLN A 83 22.48 -3.91 24.28
CA GLN A 83 22.70 -4.88 23.21
C GLN A 83 23.19 -6.22 23.77
N PRO A 84 22.54 -7.35 23.40
CA PRO A 84 23.01 -8.65 23.82
C PRO A 84 24.44 -8.83 23.29
N SER A 85 25.39 -9.14 24.17
CA SER A 85 26.79 -9.41 23.81
C SER A 85 26.97 -10.77 23.12
N ALA A 86 26.00 -11.16 22.28
CA ALA A 86 26.01 -12.42 21.58
C ALA A 86 27.07 -12.41 20.49
N VAL A 87 27.92 -13.43 20.48
CA VAL A 87 28.85 -13.67 19.40
C VAL A 87 28.05 -14.22 18.22
N LEU A 88 27.94 -13.43 17.15
CA LEU A 88 27.33 -13.88 15.91
C LEU A 88 28.16 -15.01 15.26
N PRO A 89 27.52 -15.94 14.51
CA PRO A 89 28.24 -16.92 13.71
C PRO A 89 29.21 -16.26 12.72
N ALA A 90 30.30 -16.96 12.37
CA ALA A 90 31.32 -16.45 11.45
C ALA A 90 30.82 -16.19 10.02
N ASN A 91 29.70 -16.80 9.64
CA ASN A 91 28.96 -16.52 8.41
C ASN A 91 27.49 -16.84 8.69
N ILE A 92 26.59 -15.96 8.30
CA ILE A 92 25.14 -16.13 8.49
C ILE A 92 24.48 -16.36 7.15
N ARG A 93 23.66 -17.41 7.08
CA ARG A 93 22.84 -17.71 5.89
C ARG A 93 21.40 -17.28 6.10
N LEU A 94 20.89 -16.45 5.20
CA LEU A 94 19.51 -15.93 5.23
C LEU A 94 18.72 -16.52 4.07
N ALA A 95 17.50 -16.98 4.35
CA ALA A 95 16.47 -17.13 3.33
C ALA A 95 15.66 -15.84 3.31
N VAL A 96 15.54 -15.18 2.16
CA VAL A 96 14.83 -13.89 2.05
C VAL A 96 13.59 -14.10 1.21
N LEU A 97 12.42 -14.00 1.84
CA LEU A 97 11.14 -14.15 1.18
C LEU A 97 10.50 -12.77 0.90
N GLY A 98 10.34 -12.44 -0.37
CA GLY A 98 9.92 -11.12 -0.82
C GLY A 98 9.58 -11.04 -2.31
N THR A 99 8.38 -10.57 -2.63
CA THR A 99 7.99 -10.24 -4.02
C THR A 99 8.46 -8.85 -4.45
N HIS A 100 8.54 -7.88 -3.53
CA HIS A 100 9.07 -6.54 -3.80
C HIS A 100 10.59 -6.45 -3.62
N ALA A 101 11.34 -6.51 -4.73
CA ALA A 101 12.80 -6.61 -4.72
C ALA A 101 13.53 -5.59 -3.81
N THR A 102 13.18 -4.31 -3.90
CA THR A 102 13.87 -3.26 -3.16
C THR A 102 13.52 -3.25 -1.66
N LEU A 103 12.33 -3.76 -1.30
CA LEU A 103 11.94 -3.94 0.11
C LEU A 103 12.73 -5.11 0.72
N SER A 104 12.94 -6.18 -0.04
CA SER A 104 13.71 -7.36 0.39
C SER A 104 15.22 -7.13 0.46
N LEU A 105 15.75 -6.25 -0.41
CA LEU A 105 17.16 -5.87 -0.41
C LEU A 105 17.55 -5.02 0.80
N GLU A 106 16.64 -4.19 1.28
CA GLU A 106 16.88 -3.27 2.40
C GLU A 106 17.44 -3.98 3.66
N PRO A 107 16.75 -4.95 4.28
CA PRO A 107 17.25 -5.63 5.47
C PRO A 107 18.58 -6.37 5.21
N VAL A 108 18.73 -6.99 4.04
CA VAL A 108 19.92 -7.76 3.70
C VAL A 108 21.15 -6.85 3.57
N GLU A 109 20.99 -5.72 2.91
CA GLU A 109 22.09 -4.77 2.72
C GLU A 109 22.49 -4.11 4.05
N MET A 110 21.51 -3.78 4.90
CA MET A 110 21.78 -3.29 6.25
C MET A 110 22.61 -4.30 7.05
N LEU A 111 22.26 -5.59 7.00
CA LEU A 111 23.01 -6.64 7.68
C LEU A 111 24.40 -6.86 7.08
N ARG A 112 24.53 -6.88 5.75
CA ARG A 112 25.82 -7.03 5.05
C ARG A 112 26.82 -5.96 5.46
N ARG A 113 26.37 -4.70 5.57
CA ARG A 113 27.25 -3.57 5.88
C ARG A 113 27.60 -3.47 7.37
N PHE A 114 26.65 -3.79 8.25
CA PHE A 114 26.77 -3.36 9.65
C PHE A 114 26.76 -4.49 10.68
N SER A 115 26.45 -5.74 10.31
CA SER A 115 26.48 -6.86 11.27
C SER A 115 27.90 -7.23 11.73
N GLY A 116 28.93 -6.82 10.97
CA GLY A 116 30.33 -7.19 11.23
C GLY A 116 30.66 -8.65 10.88
N VAL A 117 29.71 -9.40 10.32
CA VAL A 117 29.91 -10.78 9.86
C VAL A 117 29.47 -10.94 8.40
N PRO A 118 30.10 -11.83 7.63
CA PRO A 118 29.62 -12.20 6.29
C PRO A 118 28.16 -12.65 6.31
N ILE A 119 27.37 -12.10 5.39
CA ILE A 119 25.96 -12.46 5.18
C ILE A 119 25.81 -13.06 3.78
N THR A 120 25.41 -14.32 3.73
CA THR A 120 24.98 -15.00 2.49
C THR A 120 23.45 -15.02 2.47
N ALA A 121 22.82 -14.54 1.40
CA ALA A 121 21.36 -14.45 1.31
C ALA A 121 20.88 -15.10 0.02
N VAL A 122 19.85 -15.95 0.13
CA VAL A 122 19.16 -16.55 -1.01
C VAL A 122 17.77 -15.92 -1.11
N PHE A 123 17.46 -15.32 -2.25
CA PHE A 123 16.20 -14.58 -2.43
C PHE A 123 15.14 -15.43 -3.10
N TYR A 124 13.91 -15.35 -2.60
CA TYR A 124 12.72 -16.03 -3.10
C TYR A 124 11.59 -15.02 -3.30
N GLY A 125 10.83 -15.18 -4.38
CA GLY A 125 9.71 -14.29 -4.75
C GLY A 125 10.10 -13.18 -5.75
N ILE A 126 11.38 -12.87 -5.91
CA ILE A 126 11.83 -11.80 -6.79
C ILE A 126 11.82 -12.23 -8.26
N GLU A 127 11.24 -11.39 -9.13
CA GLU A 127 11.23 -11.68 -10.57
C GLU A 127 12.64 -11.62 -11.18
N PRO A 128 12.99 -12.54 -12.09
CA PRO A 128 14.32 -12.59 -12.71
C PRO A 128 14.77 -11.28 -13.37
N ARG A 129 13.84 -10.46 -13.89
CA ARG A 129 14.18 -9.16 -14.49
C ARG A 129 14.85 -8.19 -13.51
N PHE A 130 14.64 -8.36 -12.20
CA PHE A 130 15.28 -7.54 -11.18
C PHE A 130 16.68 -8.05 -10.80
N CYS A 131 17.04 -9.29 -11.17
CA CYS A 131 18.38 -9.82 -10.95
C CYS A 131 19.43 -9.01 -11.67
N ASP A 132 19.23 -8.79 -12.97
CA ASP A 132 20.19 -8.05 -13.80
C ASP A 132 20.30 -6.59 -13.36
N LEU A 133 19.16 -5.99 -12.95
CA LEU A 133 19.11 -4.58 -12.56
C LEU A 133 19.75 -4.33 -11.18
N MET A 134 19.56 -5.24 -10.23
CA MET A 134 19.92 -5.04 -8.82
C MET A 134 21.09 -5.93 -8.34
N GLY A 135 21.64 -6.79 -9.20
CA GLY A 135 22.73 -7.70 -8.86
C GLY A 135 22.33 -8.82 -7.89
N ILE A 136 21.07 -9.25 -7.91
CA ILE A 136 20.49 -10.26 -7.01
C ILE A 136 20.29 -11.61 -7.69
N CYS A 137 21.35 -12.14 -8.30
CA CYS A 137 21.28 -13.36 -9.10
C CYS A 137 21.28 -14.66 -8.28
N ASP A 138 21.56 -14.59 -6.97
CA ASP A 138 21.47 -15.73 -6.04
C ASP A 138 19.99 -15.99 -5.70
N GLN A 139 19.22 -16.39 -6.72
CA GLN A 139 17.83 -16.77 -6.58
C GLN A 139 17.73 -18.20 -6.07
N GLY A 140 16.85 -18.40 -5.11
CA GLY A 140 16.44 -19.75 -4.70
C GLY A 140 15.54 -20.41 -5.75
N SER A 141 14.85 -21.48 -5.37
CA SER A 141 13.98 -22.20 -6.29
C SER A 141 12.96 -21.30 -7.02
N ALA A 142 12.98 -21.33 -8.35
CA ALA A 142 11.99 -20.68 -9.21
C ALA A 142 10.57 -21.17 -8.93
N ALA A 143 10.41 -22.40 -8.39
CA ALA A 143 9.11 -22.93 -7.98
C ALA A 143 8.48 -22.11 -6.86
N LEU A 144 9.27 -21.59 -5.90
CA LEU A 144 8.73 -20.76 -4.82
C LEU A 144 8.26 -19.39 -5.35
N VAL A 145 9.00 -18.81 -6.30
CA VAL A 145 8.60 -17.57 -6.98
C VAL A 145 7.27 -17.78 -7.71
N GLN A 146 7.15 -18.88 -8.44
CA GLN A 146 5.95 -19.19 -9.20
C GLN A 146 4.74 -19.45 -8.29
N LEU A 147 4.93 -20.17 -7.18
CA LEU A 147 3.89 -20.44 -6.20
C LEU A 147 3.25 -19.16 -5.66
N PHE A 148 4.06 -18.19 -5.21
CA PHE A 148 3.51 -16.94 -4.70
C PHE A 148 2.86 -16.09 -5.78
N LYS A 149 3.38 -16.09 -7.01
CA LYS A 149 2.72 -15.42 -8.13
C LYS A 149 1.36 -16.01 -8.46
N ASP A 150 1.25 -17.34 -8.44
CA ASP A 150 0.00 -18.02 -8.72
C ASP A 150 -1.01 -17.78 -7.58
N ALA A 151 -0.55 -17.76 -6.33
CA ALA A 151 -1.35 -17.41 -5.16
C ALA A 151 -1.81 -15.95 -5.17
N GLU A 152 -0.95 -15.01 -5.58
CA GLU A 152 -1.32 -13.60 -5.73
C GLU A 152 -2.37 -13.41 -6.83
N LYS A 153 -2.23 -14.16 -7.94
CA LYS A 153 -3.15 -14.08 -9.09
C LYS A 153 -4.53 -14.70 -8.80
N ASP A 154 -4.57 -15.80 -8.04
CA ASP A 154 -5.80 -16.50 -7.70
C ASP A 154 -5.75 -17.03 -6.25
N PRO A 155 -5.92 -16.17 -5.24
CA PRO A 155 -5.72 -16.57 -3.84
C PRO A 155 -6.75 -17.59 -3.34
N PHE A 156 -7.88 -17.77 -4.04
CA PHE A 156 -8.87 -18.81 -3.71
C PHE A 156 -8.45 -20.20 -4.21
N ALA A 157 -7.66 -20.28 -5.29
CA ALA A 157 -7.12 -21.55 -5.79
C ALA A 157 -5.92 -22.07 -4.97
N PHE A 158 -5.45 -21.27 -4.02
CA PHE A 158 -4.30 -21.55 -3.16
C PHE A 158 -4.66 -21.36 -1.69
N PRO A 159 -5.57 -22.19 -1.14
CA PRO A 159 -5.86 -22.15 0.29
C PRO A 159 -4.60 -22.46 1.11
N TRP A 160 -4.60 -22.04 2.36
CA TRP A 160 -3.49 -22.16 3.31
C TRP A 160 -2.93 -23.57 3.38
N SER A 161 -3.78 -24.59 3.36
CA SER A 161 -3.39 -26.00 3.40
C SER A 161 -2.57 -26.42 2.18
N LYS A 162 -3.03 -26.03 0.97
CA LYS A 162 -2.33 -26.31 -0.29
C LYS A 162 -1.00 -25.57 -0.37
N LEU A 163 -1.00 -24.28 -0.02
CA LEU A 163 0.24 -23.50 0.06
C LEU A 163 1.24 -24.12 1.04
N SER A 164 0.77 -24.52 2.23
CA SER A 164 1.61 -25.16 3.24
C SER A 164 2.19 -26.50 2.76
N GLU A 165 1.42 -27.31 2.03
CA GLU A 165 1.90 -28.58 1.46
C GLU A 165 3.04 -28.34 0.45
N GLU A 166 2.84 -27.40 -0.48
CA GLU A 166 3.86 -27.06 -1.48
C GLU A 166 5.11 -26.44 -0.83
N LEU A 167 4.93 -25.57 0.17
CA LEU A 167 6.03 -24.99 0.95
C LEU A 167 6.79 -26.04 1.76
N ALA A 168 6.12 -27.06 2.29
CA ALA A 168 6.77 -28.14 3.03
C ALA A 168 7.72 -28.94 2.13
N VAL A 169 7.32 -29.21 0.89
CA VAL A 169 8.16 -29.86 -0.12
C VAL A 169 9.40 -29.00 -0.41
N LEU A 170 9.21 -27.69 -0.64
CA LEU A 170 10.29 -26.77 -0.93
C LEU A 170 11.26 -26.61 0.24
N LEU A 171 10.77 -26.54 1.47
CA LEU A 171 11.60 -26.44 2.68
C LEU A 171 12.57 -27.63 2.83
N VAL A 172 12.20 -28.80 2.33
CA VAL A 172 13.04 -30.02 2.34
C VAL A 172 13.96 -30.09 1.12
N GLN A 173 13.50 -29.68 -0.05
CA GLN A 173 14.26 -29.87 -1.30
C GLN A 173 15.25 -28.74 -1.57
N ASP A 174 14.91 -27.51 -1.20
CA ASP A 174 15.71 -26.33 -1.50
C ASP A 174 16.89 -26.20 -0.52
N GLU A 175 18.12 -26.15 -1.04
CA GLU A 175 19.33 -26.04 -0.22
C GLU A 175 19.39 -24.72 0.56
N GLY A 176 18.99 -23.60 -0.05
CA GLY A 176 19.00 -22.30 0.60
C GLY A 176 18.04 -22.26 1.79
N LEU A 177 16.82 -22.77 1.62
CA LEU A 177 15.86 -22.89 2.73
C LEU A 177 16.36 -23.84 3.81
N ARG A 178 16.95 -24.99 3.46
CA ARG A 178 17.54 -25.94 4.43
C ARG A 178 18.74 -25.37 5.19
N ALA A 179 19.57 -24.58 4.52
CA ALA A 179 20.81 -24.03 5.03
C ALA A 179 20.61 -22.74 5.85
N ALA A 180 19.47 -22.06 5.68
CA ALA A 180 19.18 -20.79 6.33
C ALA A 180 19.20 -20.88 7.86
N GLU A 181 19.72 -19.84 8.50
CA GLU A 181 19.75 -19.70 9.94
C GLU A 181 18.69 -18.74 10.45
N ALA A 182 18.19 -17.87 9.58
CA ALA A 182 17.05 -17.01 9.80
C ALA A 182 16.29 -16.81 8.48
N LEU A 183 15.01 -16.53 8.60
CA LEU A 183 14.13 -16.09 7.53
C LEU A 183 14.01 -14.57 7.60
N VAL A 184 14.31 -13.87 6.52
CA VAL A 184 13.97 -12.45 6.34
C VAL A 184 12.68 -12.38 5.54
N CYS A 185 11.65 -11.76 6.09
CA CYS A 185 10.35 -11.68 5.46
C CYS A 185 9.97 -10.24 5.15
N THR A 186 9.60 -9.98 3.90
CA THR A 186 9.04 -8.68 3.51
C THR A 186 7.62 -8.80 3.01
N GLU A 187 7.37 -9.74 2.10
CA GLU A 187 6.03 -10.13 1.64
C GLU A 187 6.07 -11.39 0.75
N PRO A 188 4.99 -12.18 0.69
CA PRO A 188 3.79 -12.08 1.53
C PRO A 188 4.03 -12.65 2.92
N LEU A 189 3.55 -11.95 3.96
CA LEU A 189 3.76 -12.36 5.37
C LEU A 189 3.16 -13.74 5.67
N ALA A 190 2.01 -14.07 5.07
CA ALA A 190 1.37 -15.39 5.21
C ALA A 190 2.34 -16.53 4.84
N GLY A 191 3.04 -16.41 3.70
CA GLY A 191 4.02 -17.42 3.26
C GLY A 191 5.21 -17.56 4.22
N CYS A 192 5.66 -16.47 4.82
CA CYS A 192 6.72 -16.50 5.81
C CYS A 192 6.30 -17.19 7.11
N LEU A 193 5.07 -16.92 7.58
CA LEU A 193 4.49 -17.57 8.75
C LEU A 193 4.38 -19.09 8.51
N MET A 194 3.83 -19.50 7.36
CA MET A 194 3.75 -20.91 6.96
C MET A 194 5.13 -21.60 6.97
N LEU A 195 6.14 -21.00 6.33
CA LEU A 195 7.50 -21.58 6.28
C LEU A 195 8.10 -21.74 7.68
N ARG A 196 7.89 -20.77 8.57
CA ARG A 196 8.36 -20.83 9.94
C ARG A 196 7.64 -21.93 10.73
N ASP A 197 6.33 -22.03 10.60
CA ASP A 197 5.53 -23.04 11.30
C ASP A 197 5.88 -24.46 10.82
N LEU A 198 6.06 -24.65 9.51
CA LEU A 198 6.53 -25.91 8.93
C LEU A 198 7.94 -26.27 9.41
N ALA A 199 8.84 -25.29 9.52
CA ALA A 199 10.17 -25.52 10.09
C ALA A 199 10.07 -25.98 11.55
N GLU A 200 9.24 -25.32 12.37
CA GLU A 200 9.04 -25.69 13.77
C GLU A 200 8.43 -27.09 13.90
N GLN A 201 7.43 -27.44 13.09
CA GLN A 201 6.83 -28.78 13.04
C GLN A 201 7.86 -29.86 12.68
N SER A 202 8.86 -29.54 11.86
CA SER A 202 9.98 -30.42 11.54
C SER A 202 11.06 -30.49 12.64
N GLY A 203 10.84 -29.85 13.78
CA GLY A 203 11.80 -29.75 14.89
C GLY A 203 12.95 -28.77 14.61
N ARG A 204 12.85 -27.95 13.56
CA ARG A 204 13.86 -26.97 13.18
C ARG A 204 13.42 -25.58 13.60
N ARG A 205 14.23 -24.95 14.44
CA ARG A 205 14.06 -23.54 14.75
C ARG A 205 14.54 -22.67 13.59
N LEU A 206 13.64 -21.87 13.02
CA LEU A 206 13.94 -20.89 11.98
C LEU A 206 13.39 -19.51 12.40
N PRO A 207 14.21 -18.66 13.04
CA PRO A 207 13.77 -17.35 13.50
C PRO A 207 13.41 -16.43 12.32
N LEU A 208 12.45 -15.54 12.55
CA LEU A 208 11.88 -14.64 11.56
C LEU A 208 12.30 -13.19 11.83
N LEU A 209 12.84 -12.53 10.82
CA LEU A 209 13.12 -11.10 10.81
C LEU A 209 12.19 -10.43 9.79
N GLY A 210 11.12 -9.81 10.27
CA GLY A 210 10.09 -9.19 9.45
C GLY A 210 10.37 -7.71 9.15
N TYR A 211 10.35 -7.34 7.86
CA TYR A 211 10.42 -5.96 7.38
C TYR A 211 9.23 -5.65 6.46
N LEU A 212 8.13 -5.21 7.05
CA LEU A 212 6.87 -5.10 6.34
C LEU A 212 6.76 -3.73 5.66
N GLY A 213 6.44 -3.74 4.37
CA GLY A 213 6.18 -2.53 3.58
C GLY A 213 4.81 -2.51 2.91
N VAL A 214 4.00 -3.54 3.15
CA VAL A 214 2.67 -3.75 2.59
C VAL A 214 1.69 -4.18 3.69
N ALA A 215 0.40 -4.22 3.37
CA ALA A 215 -0.63 -4.66 4.30
C ALA A 215 -0.40 -6.12 4.78
N LEU A 216 -0.73 -6.42 6.04
CA LEU A 216 -0.49 -7.72 6.67
C LEU A 216 -1.05 -8.91 5.88
N LEU A 217 -2.27 -8.76 5.37
CA LEU A 217 -2.99 -9.81 4.66
C LEU A 217 -2.71 -9.79 3.14
N ASN A 218 -1.70 -9.05 2.69
CA ASN A 218 -1.30 -9.08 1.28
C ASN A 218 -0.98 -10.52 0.87
N SER A 219 -1.66 -11.01 -0.18
CA SER A 219 -1.63 -12.41 -0.64
C SER A 219 -2.00 -13.48 0.40
N CYS A 220 -2.75 -13.12 1.45
CA CYS A 220 -3.37 -14.11 2.32
C CYS A 220 -4.61 -14.70 1.62
N PRO A 221 -4.80 -16.03 1.58
CA PRO A 221 -6.03 -16.63 1.10
C PRO A 221 -7.23 -16.08 1.90
N PRO A 222 -8.28 -15.54 1.25
CA PRO A 222 -9.36 -14.84 1.95
C PRO A 222 -10.11 -15.70 2.97
N ASP A 223 -10.27 -16.99 2.68
CA ASP A 223 -11.00 -17.93 3.53
C ASP A 223 -10.17 -18.45 4.71
N ASP A 224 -8.86 -18.18 4.74
CA ASP A 224 -7.92 -18.67 5.74
C ASP A 224 -7.35 -17.56 6.63
N THR A 225 -8.02 -16.40 6.69
CA THR A 225 -7.57 -15.27 7.51
C THR A 225 -7.47 -15.61 9.01
N ASP A 226 -8.32 -16.51 9.52
CA ASP A 226 -8.22 -17.01 10.91
C ASP A 226 -6.88 -17.74 11.16
N LEU A 227 -6.46 -18.60 10.22
CA LEU A 227 -5.18 -19.32 10.31
C LEU A 227 -3.98 -18.36 10.25
N PHE A 228 -4.08 -17.32 9.42
CA PHE A 228 -3.09 -16.25 9.39
C PHE A 228 -2.96 -15.56 10.75
N TRP A 229 -4.09 -15.19 11.36
CA TRP A 229 -4.09 -14.49 12.64
C TRP A 229 -3.53 -15.35 13.77
N ASP A 230 -3.92 -16.63 13.84
CA ASP A 230 -3.38 -17.56 14.82
C ASP A 230 -1.84 -17.67 14.70
N SER A 231 -1.34 -17.80 13.47
CA SER A 231 0.10 -17.87 13.19
C SER A 231 0.82 -16.57 13.55
N LEU A 232 0.23 -15.42 13.22
CA LEU A 232 0.81 -14.11 13.56
C LEU A 232 0.84 -13.87 15.06
N ILE A 233 -0.23 -14.18 15.81
CA ILE A 233 -0.24 -14.07 17.28
C ILE A 233 0.83 -14.97 17.88
N HIS A 234 0.91 -16.22 17.43
CA HIS A 234 1.91 -17.16 17.93
C HIS A 234 3.33 -16.59 17.79
N VAL A 235 3.62 -15.94 16.67
CA VAL A 235 4.88 -15.25 16.42
C VAL A 235 5.06 -14.02 17.30
N MET A 236 4.05 -13.16 17.45
CA MET A 236 4.10 -11.96 18.29
C MET A 236 4.27 -12.28 19.78
N ASP A 237 3.66 -13.37 20.25
CA ASP A 237 3.78 -13.86 21.64
C ASP A 237 5.10 -14.62 21.88
N SER A 238 5.88 -14.85 20.83
CA SER A 238 7.17 -15.52 20.86
C SER A 238 8.31 -14.55 20.46
N PRO A 239 8.68 -13.57 21.30
CA PRO A 239 9.69 -12.54 20.98
C PRO A 239 11.11 -13.11 20.78
N ASP A 240 11.28 -14.39 21.08
CA ASP A 240 12.48 -15.19 20.87
C ASP A 240 12.56 -15.77 19.45
N LEU A 241 11.44 -15.81 18.74
CA LEU A 241 11.31 -16.45 17.43
C LEU A 241 11.12 -15.44 16.32
N ALA A 242 10.68 -14.21 16.62
CA ALA A 242 10.63 -13.17 15.62
C ALA A 242 10.91 -11.77 16.15
N GLU A 243 11.41 -10.94 15.24
CA GLU A 243 11.49 -9.49 15.35
C GLU A 243 10.84 -8.89 14.10
N ILE A 244 9.75 -8.14 14.26
CA ILE A 244 8.98 -7.59 13.14
C ILE A 244 8.92 -6.07 13.28
N VAL A 245 9.26 -5.37 12.20
CA VAL A 245 9.17 -3.92 12.05
C VAL A 245 8.44 -3.56 10.75
N VAL A 246 7.99 -2.32 10.67
CA VAL A 246 7.38 -1.74 9.47
C VAL A 246 8.26 -0.65 8.88
N ASN A 247 8.18 -0.47 7.56
CA ASN A 247 8.98 0.53 6.83
C ASN A 247 8.37 1.95 6.85
N ASN A 248 7.13 2.11 7.32
CA ASN A 248 6.41 3.37 7.38
C ASN A 248 5.41 3.41 8.55
N LEU A 249 5.09 4.61 9.02
CA LEU A 249 4.29 4.79 10.25
C LEU A 249 2.79 4.65 10.05
N ILE A 250 2.30 4.79 8.81
CA ILE A 250 0.91 4.50 8.48
C ILE A 250 0.67 3.00 8.64
N LEU A 251 1.59 2.16 8.17
CA LEU A 251 1.52 0.71 8.33
C LEU A 251 1.61 0.30 9.82
N SER A 252 2.41 0.98 10.65
CA SER A 252 2.42 0.73 12.11
C SER A 252 1.03 0.89 12.73
N GLU A 253 0.36 2.01 12.43
CA GLU A 253 -0.98 2.28 12.98
C GLU A 253 -2.05 1.40 12.34
N GLN A 254 -1.88 1.01 11.08
CA GLN A 254 -2.74 0.01 10.44
C GLN A 254 -2.62 -1.34 11.17
N VAL A 255 -1.40 -1.82 11.43
CA VAL A 255 -1.20 -3.07 12.18
C VAL A 255 -1.81 -2.97 13.56
N TYR A 256 -1.68 -1.83 14.24
CA TYR A 256 -2.33 -1.59 15.52
C TYR A 256 -3.85 -1.64 15.42
N TYR A 257 -4.43 -1.03 14.39
CA TYR A 257 -5.87 -1.12 14.13
C TYR A 257 -6.33 -2.56 13.89
N GLN A 258 -5.50 -3.39 13.24
CA GLN A 258 -5.87 -4.76 12.91
C GLN A 258 -5.69 -5.73 14.09
N THR A 259 -4.65 -5.53 14.91
CA THR A 259 -4.17 -6.55 15.85
C THR A 259 -4.11 -6.08 17.30
N GLY A 260 -4.12 -4.78 17.54
CA GLY A 260 -3.81 -4.19 18.85
C GLY A 260 -2.31 -4.11 19.19
N TYR A 261 -1.45 -4.66 18.34
CA TYR A 261 0.00 -4.54 18.47
C TYR A 261 0.50 -3.36 17.61
N ARG A 262 1.29 -2.47 18.22
CA ARG A 262 2.01 -1.42 17.46
C ARG A 262 3.36 -1.95 17.05
N MET A 263 3.53 -2.22 15.75
CA MET A 263 4.83 -2.63 15.23
C MET A 263 5.80 -1.45 15.20
N PRO A 264 7.04 -1.63 15.66
CA PRO A 264 8.03 -0.56 15.61
C PRO A 264 8.37 -0.18 14.17
N TYR A 265 8.63 1.11 13.96
CA TYR A 265 9.03 1.68 12.68
C TYR A 265 10.55 1.73 12.55
N VAL A 266 11.02 1.26 11.39
CA VAL A 266 12.40 1.38 10.92
C VAL A 266 12.36 1.80 9.45
N ARG A 267 12.80 3.02 9.16
CA ARG A 267 12.82 3.52 7.78
C ARG A 267 13.76 2.72 6.88
N ALA A 268 13.48 2.76 5.58
CA ALA A 268 14.42 2.29 4.57
C ALA A 268 15.51 3.35 4.32
N HIS A 269 16.71 2.85 4.00
CA HIS A 269 17.88 3.65 3.63
C HIS A 269 18.33 3.44 2.19
N GLY A 270 17.81 2.46 1.44
CA GLY A 270 18.11 2.32 0.02
C GLY A 270 19.60 2.08 -0.28
N LEU A 271 20.37 1.56 0.69
CA LEU A 271 21.83 1.47 0.57
C LEU A 271 22.28 0.52 -0.55
N TYR A 272 21.43 -0.44 -0.92
CA TYR A 272 21.69 -1.40 -2.00
C TYR A 272 21.82 -0.73 -3.36
N THR A 273 21.34 0.51 -3.52
CA THR A 273 21.50 1.28 -4.75
C THR A 273 22.95 1.70 -4.98
N GLY A 274 23.76 1.80 -3.91
CA GLY A 274 25.11 2.37 -3.96
C GLY A 274 25.16 3.83 -4.45
N MET A 275 24.00 4.49 -4.48
CA MET A 275 23.84 5.79 -5.12
C MET A 275 24.30 6.92 -4.20
N ALA A 276 25.05 7.85 -4.75
CA ALA A 276 25.43 9.09 -4.07
C ALA A 276 25.19 10.26 -5.02
N TYR A 277 24.51 11.30 -4.54
CA TYR A 277 24.20 12.48 -5.33
C TYR A 277 25.47 13.15 -5.87
N ALA A 278 25.54 13.29 -7.20
CA ALA A 278 26.68 13.82 -7.93
C ALA A 278 26.17 14.58 -9.16
N ALA A 279 25.43 15.66 -8.93
CA ALA A 279 24.79 16.42 -10.00
C ALA A 279 25.81 16.95 -11.03
N SER A 280 25.62 16.55 -12.29
CA SER A 280 26.35 17.08 -13.44
C SER A 280 25.40 17.68 -14.49
N LYS A 281 24.13 17.25 -14.50
CA LYS A 281 23.05 17.76 -15.35
C LYS A 281 22.29 18.89 -14.63
N LEU A 282 22.96 20.02 -14.38
CA LEU A 282 22.46 21.14 -13.55
C LEU A 282 21.19 21.84 -14.07
N GLN A 283 20.82 21.60 -15.33
CA GLN A 283 19.62 22.16 -15.96
C GLN A 283 18.50 21.12 -16.10
N HIS A 284 18.75 19.84 -15.78
CA HIS A 284 17.79 18.77 -16.00
C HIS A 284 17.12 18.37 -14.69
N VAL A 285 15.78 18.39 -14.69
CA VAL A 285 14.96 17.80 -13.63
C VAL A 285 14.38 16.49 -14.16
N LEU A 286 14.64 15.41 -13.44
CA LEU A 286 14.05 14.11 -13.76
C LEU A 286 12.64 14.06 -13.19
N VAL A 287 11.64 13.88 -14.03
CA VAL A 287 10.27 13.57 -13.60
C VAL A 287 10.17 12.06 -13.44
N TRP A 288 10.25 11.60 -12.19
CA TRP A 288 10.22 10.19 -11.88
C TRP A 288 8.85 9.61 -12.17
N ARG A 289 8.83 8.40 -12.76
CA ARG A 289 7.63 7.62 -13.11
C ARG A 289 6.54 7.83 -12.06
N ALA A 290 5.59 8.69 -12.37
CA ALA A 290 4.33 8.77 -11.66
C ALA A 290 3.28 8.53 -12.73
N PRO A 291 2.38 7.55 -12.56
CA PRO A 291 1.25 7.37 -13.47
C PRO A 291 0.46 8.67 -13.69
N LEU A 292 0.50 9.57 -12.71
CA LEU A 292 -0.07 10.92 -12.73
C LEU A 292 0.67 11.92 -13.66
N PHE A 293 1.98 11.75 -13.87
CA PHE A 293 2.74 12.50 -14.89
C PHE A 293 2.62 11.89 -16.29
N SER A 294 2.28 10.60 -16.38
CA SER A 294 2.02 9.91 -17.64
C SER A 294 0.75 10.39 -18.35
N TYR A 295 -0.12 11.16 -17.68
CA TYR A 295 -1.22 11.83 -18.37
C TYR A 295 -0.68 12.93 -19.27
N VAL A 296 -1.03 12.85 -20.54
CA VAL A 296 -0.58 13.72 -21.64
C VAL A 296 -0.66 15.21 -21.27
N THR A 297 -1.67 15.62 -20.51
CA THR A 297 -1.88 17.02 -20.15
C THR A 297 -0.74 17.62 -19.31
N THR A 298 -0.16 16.87 -18.37
CA THR A 298 0.89 17.40 -17.49
C THR A 298 2.20 17.63 -18.20
N ARG A 299 2.63 16.60 -18.91
CA ARG A 299 3.82 16.68 -19.74
C ARG A 299 3.68 17.78 -20.79
N CYS A 300 2.55 17.82 -21.50
CA CYS A 300 2.29 18.88 -22.49
C CYS A 300 2.32 20.27 -21.86
N ALA A 301 1.70 20.47 -20.69
CA ALA A 301 1.72 21.75 -20.00
C ALA A 301 3.15 22.19 -19.67
N ILE A 302 3.95 21.34 -19.03
CA ILE A 302 5.35 21.64 -18.69
C ILE A 302 6.17 21.94 -19.95
N MET A 303 6.02 21.14 -21.01
CA MET A 303 6.71 21.36 -22.28
C MET A 303 6.31 22.68 -22.94
N HIS A 304 5.02 23.03 -22.96
CA HIS A 304 4.55 24.30 -23.50
C HIS A 304 5.03 25.50 -22.68
N PHE A 305 4.99 25.42 -21.34
CA PHE A 305 5.48 26.49 -20.47
C PHE A 305 6.99 26.70 -20.60
N THR A 306 7.77 25.63 -20.66
CA THR A 306 9.23 25.72 -20.86
C THR A 306 9.57 26.28 -22.24
N ALA A 307 8.88 25.84 -23.30
CA ALA A 307 9.05 26.38 -24.65
C ALA A 307 8.67 27.87 -24.76
N ALA A 308 7.60 28.30 -24.07
CA ALA A 308 7.18 29.70 -24.05
C ALA A 308 8.09 30.60 -23.19
N ASN A 309 8.92 30.03 -22.32
CA ASN A 309 9.77 30.76 -21.38
C ASN A 309 11.24 30.28 -21.47
N PRO A 310 11.94 30.51 -22.60
CA PRO A 310 13.31 30.03 -22.81
C PRO A 310 14.31 30.55 -21.76
N GLY A 311 14.01 31.66 -21.09
CA GLY A 311 14.81 32.20 -19.99
C GLY A 311 14.79 31.37 -18.69
N LEU A 312 13.93 30.35 -18.58
CA LEU A 312 13.94 29.45 -17.42
C LEU A 312 15.21 28.58 -17.38
N ASN A 313 15.76 28.21 -18.54
CA ASN A 313 16.96 27.38 -18.67
C ASN A 313 16.90 26.09 -17.82
N ILE A 314 15.75 25.41 -17.86
CA ILE A 314 15.49 24.11 -17.22
C ILE A 314 14.85 23.18 -18.24
N GLU A 315 15.29 21.93 -18.26
CA GLU A 315 14.77 20.84 -19.06
C GLU A 315 14.16 19.77 -18.15
N PHE A 316 13.00 19.24 -18.52
CA PHE A 316 12.35 18.15 -17.79
C PHE A 316 12.51 16.84 -18.57
N HIS A 317 13.19 15.87 -17.97
CA HIS A 317 13.29 14.51 -18.50
C HIS A 317 12.17 13.67 -17.92
N PHE A 318 11.19 13.28 -18.73
CA PHE A 318 10.08 12.43 -18.27
C PHE A 318 10.45 10.97 -18.45
N MET A 319 10.51 10.21 -17.35
CA MET A 319 10.79 8.78 -17.44
C MET A 319 9.59 8.02 -17.99
N GLU A 320 9.74 7.44 -19.18
CA GLU A 320 8.66 6.77 -19.91
C GLU A 320 8.31 5.38 -19.33
N GLU A 321 7.15 4.87 -19.73
CA GLU A 321 6.79 3.47 -19.46
C GLU A 321 7.78 2.54 -20.18
N GLY A 322 8.45 1.67 -19.41
CA GLY A 322 9.49 0.78 -19.91
C GLY A 322 10.91 1.36 -19.89
N GLU A 323 11.10 2.68 -19.77
CA GLU A 323 12.43 3.29 -19.69
C GLU A 323 13.04 3.13 -18.30
N SER A 324 14.15 2.40 -18.18
CA SER A 324 14.90 2.28 -16.92
C SER A 324 16.19 3.07 -16.98
N LEU A 325 16.40 3.98 -16.02
CA LEU A 325 17.69 4.64 -15.83
C LEU A 325 18.49 3.92 -14.73
N PRO A 326 19.79 3.66 -14.92
CA PRO A 326 20.65 3.21 -13.83
C PRO A 326 20.68 4.25 -12.71
N TYR A 327 20.73 3.83 -11.45
CA TYR A 327 20.78 4.75 -10.30
C TYR A 327 21.94 5.76 -10.39
N ALA A 328 23.09 5.35 -10.91
CA ALA A 328 24.23 6.25 -11.12
C ALA A 328 23.88 7.41 -12.07
N GLU A 329 23.06 7.18 -13.09
CA GLU A 329 22.59 8.24 -13.98
C GLU A 329 21.55 9.14 -13.30
N VAL A 330 20.63 8.56 -12.54
CA VAL A 330 19.62 9.29 -11.75
C VAL A 330 20.27 10.32 -10.82
N ALA A 331 21.38 9.94 -10.18
CA ALA A 331 22.16 10.82 -9.29
C ALA A 331 22.82 12.02 -9.99
N THR A 332 22.86 12.05 -11.32
CA THR A 332 23.45 13.16 -12.09
C THR A 332 22.49 14.31 -12.35
N PHE A 333 21.19 14.10 -12.19
CA PHE A 333 20.17 15.14 -12.39
C PHE A 333 20.25 16.22 -11.33
N LYS A 334 19.80 17.44 -11.66
CA LYS A 334 19.71 18.56 -10.70
C LYS A 334 18.84 18.17 -9.50
N ALA A 335 17.67 17.64 -9.81
CA ALA A 335 16.65 17.24 -8.85
C ALA A 335 15.73 16.18 -9.47
N VAL A 336 14.93 15.53 -8.63
CA VAL A 336 13.88 14.62 -9.06
C VAL A 336 12.51 15.17 -8.64
N ALA A 337 11.64 15.38 -9.62
CA ALA A 337 10.23 15.64 -9.37
C ALA A 337 9.50 14.29 -9.19
N LEU A 338 8.99 14.07 -7.98
CA LEU A 338 8.31 12.84 -7.59
C LEU A 338 6.89 13.16 -7.12
N ILE A 339 5.89 12.54 -7.77
CA ILE A 339 4.51 12.52 -7.29
C ILE A 339 4.23 11.13 -6.75
N PRO A 340 4.14 10.96 -5.42
CA PRO A 340 3.78 9.68 -4.84
C PRO A 340 2.35 9.26 -5.22
N TRP A 341 2.19 8.00 -5.61
CA TRP A 341 0.89 7.35 -5.82
C TRP A 341 0.52 6.39 -4.69
N ASP A 342 1.44 6.15 -3.77
CA ASP A 342 1.26 5.31 -2.59
C ASP A 342 1.81 6.05 -1.36
N HIS A 343 1.37 5.66 -0.17
CA HIS A 343 1.73 6.27 1.11
C HIS A 343 3.14 5.92 1.58
N ALA A 344 3.73 4.86 1.01
CA ALA A 344 5.13 4.49 1.18
C ALA A 344 5.67 4.00 -0.16
N LEU A 345 6.69 4.68 -0.70
CA LEU A 345 7.32 4.31 -1.96
C LEU A 345 8.80 4.00 -1.71
N MET A 346 9.23 2.76 -2.01
CA MET A 346 10.65 2.39 -1.87
C MET A 346 11.57 3.34 -2.65
N THR A 347 11.16 3.78 -3.84
CA THR A 347 11.91 4.75 -4.62
C THR A 347 12.07 6.11 -3.95
N PHE A 348 11.09 6.55 -3.16
CA PHE A 348 11.28 7.78 -2.38
C PHE A 348 12.46 7.62 -1.41
N TYR A 349 12.53 6.50 -0.69
CA TYR A 349 13.63 6.22 0.23
C TYR A 349 14.98 6.11 -0.49
N GLU A 350 15.01 5.45 -1.66
CA GLU A 350 16.21 5.34 -2.50
C GLU A 350 16.76 6.72 -2.92
N LEU A 351 15.89 7.58 -3.46
CA LEU A 351 16.28 8.92 -3.92
C LEU A 351 16.66 9.85 -2.75
N TYR A 352 15.89 9.79 -1.67
CA TYR A 352 16.13 10.59 -0.47
C TYR A 352 17.45 10.20 0.21
N SER A 353 17.74 8.91 0.33
CA SER A 353 18.98 8.42 0.95
C SER A 353 20.23 8.70 0.12
N ALA A 354 20.09 8.77 -1.21
CA ALA A 354 21.15 9.25 -2.08
C ALA A 354 21.42 10.76 -1.92
N ASN A 355 20.57 11.49 -1.18
CA ASN A 355 20.62 12.93 -0.97
C ASN A 355 20.36 13.74 -2.26
N ILE A 356 19.55 13.18 -3.15
CA ILE A 356 19.12 13.86 -4.38
C ILE A 356 17.98 14.83 -4.01
N PRO A 357 18.08 16.13 -4.34
CA PRO A 357 17.00 17.07 -4.08
C PRO A 357 15.68 16.59 -4.69
N LEU A 358 14.64 16.51 -3.86
CA LEU A 358 13.31 16.08 -4.25
C LEU A 358 12.37 17.28 -4.37
N LEU A 359 11.68 17.36 -5.51
CA LEU A 359 10.57 18.27 -5.74
C LEU A 359 9.28 17.45 -5.61
N MET A 360 8.45 17.76 -4.62
CA MET A 360 7.20 17.05 -4.36
C MET A 360 6.00 18.01 -4.33
N PRO A 361 4.78 17.56 -4.64
CA PRO A 361 3.62 18.42 -4.46
C PRO A 361 3.47 18.82 -2.99
N GLY A 362 3.02 20.04 -2.74
CA GLY A 362 2.67 20.49 -1.40
C GLY A 362 1.52 19.70 -0.82
N THR A 363 1.38 19.77 0.50
CA THR A 363 0.39 19.03 1.29
C THR A 363 -1.04 19.09 0.73
N GLU A 364 -1.50 20.27 0.34
CA GLU A 364 -2.82 20.47 -0.26
C GLU A 364 -2.98 19.70 -1.58
N TRP A 365 -1.94 19.71 -2.42
CA TRP A 365 -1.97 18.97 -3.66
C TRP A 365 -1.87 17.46 -3.38
N MET A 366 -1.04 17.04 -2.43
CA MET A 366 -0.86 15.64 -2.05
C MET A 366 -2.13 14.96 -1.56
N TYR A 367 -3.00 15.67 -0.83
CA TYR A 367 -4.32 15.15 -0.46
C TYR A 367 -5.11 14.72 -1.69
N ARG A 368 -4.92 15.33 -2.85
CA ARG A 368 -5.64 14.99 -4.07
C ARG A 368 -5.06 13.77 -4.78
N LEU A 369 -3.76 13.52 -4.63
CA LEU A 369 -3.01 12.58 -5.47
C LEU A 369 -2.85 11.20 -4.84
N LEU A 370 -2.52 11.13 -3.55
CA LEU A 370 -2.16 9.87 -2.85
C LEU A 370 -3.27 8.82 -2.79
N TYR A 371 -4.52 9.21 -3.02
CA TYR A 371 -5.68 8.36 -2.77
C TYR A 371 -6.52 8.11 -4.03
N GLN A 372 -6.02 8.49 -5.22
CA GLN A 372 -6.74 8.31 -6.49
C GLN A 372 -6.77 6.86 -6.99
N ARG A 373 -5.83 6.00 -6.59
CA ARG A 373 -5.67 4.67 -7.22
C ARG A 373 -6.32 3.49 -6.51
N GLY A 374 -7.13 3.73 -5.48
CA GLY A 374 -7.79 2.60 -4.80
C GLY A 374 -6.80 1.56 -4.26
N GLN A 375 -5.53 1.91 -4.00
CA GLN A 375 -4.66 1.00 -3.23
C GLN A 375 -5.18 0.84 -1.80
N LEU A 376 -5.90 1.84 -1.28
CA LEU A 376 -6.76 1.62 -0.12
C LEU A 376 -7.92 0.65 -0.42
N SER A 377 -8.48 0.62 -1.64
CA SER A 377 -9.64 -0.22 -1.98
C SER A 377 -9.30 -1.68 -2.32
N VAL A 378 -8.13 -1.99 -2.92
CA VAL A 378 -7.63 -3.39 -3.00
C VAL A 378 -7.39 -3.93 -1.59
N GLY A 379 -6.99 -3.05 -0.68
CA GLY A 379 -6.88 -3.39 0.73
C GLY A 379 -8.15 -3.17 1.55
N GLU A 380 -9.29 -2.65 1.08
CA GLU A 380 -10.39 -2.28 2.01
C GLU A 380 -10.91 -3.50 2.80
N ARG A 381 -11.03 -4.66 2.15
CA ARG A 381 -11.31 -5.94 2.83
C ARG A 381 -10.15 -6.40 3.73
N LEU A 382 -8.92 -6.25 3.25
CA LEU A 382 -7.71 -6.64 4.00
C LEU A 382 -7.46 -5.73 5.21
N TYR A 383 -7.84 -4.45 5.16
CA TYR A 383 -7.71 -3.44 6.20
C TYR A 383 -8.83 -3.56 7.24
N GLN A 384 -10.00 -4.08 6.84
CA GLN A 384 -11.10 -4.37 7.75
C GLN A 384 -10.94 -5.66 8.53
N ALA A 385 -10.30 -6.65 7.92
CA ALA A 385 -9.99 -7.88 8.61
C ALA A 385 -9.12 -7.56 9.82
N ARG A 386 -9.68 -7.88 10.98
CA ARG A 386 -9.11 -7.66 12.30
C ARG A 386 -8.91 -9.01 12.95
N LEU A 387 -7.96 -9.03 13.87
CA LEU A 387 -7.77 -10.14 14.76
C LEU A 387 -9.11 -10.52 15.44
N PRO A 388 -9.58 -11.78 15.36
CA PRO A 388 -10.83 -12.20 15.98
C PRO A 388 -10.87 -11.83 17.48
N GLY A 389 -11.95 -11.16 17.88
CA GLY A 389 -12.15 -10.69 19.26
C GLY A 389 -11.47 -9.36 19.60
N TYR A 390 -10.59 -8.82 18.74
CA TYR A 390 -10.02 -7.50 18.95
C TYR A 390 -11.00 -6.39 18.52
N THR A 391 -11.22 -5.44 19.43
CA THR A 391 -11.94 -4.19 19.12
C THR A 391 -10.95 -3.03 19.27
N PRO A 392 -10.65 -2.30 18.19
CA PRO A 392 -9.78 -1.15 18.25
C PRO A 392 -10.32 -0.16 19.29
N PRO A 393 -9.47 0.32 20.20
CA PRO A 393 -9.92 1.30 21.16
C PRO A 393 -10.37 2.56 20.40
N PHE A 394 -11.46 3.16 20.87
CA PHE A 394 -12.02 4.42 20.36
C PHE A 394 -12.77 4.33 19.02
N VAL A 395 -12.90 3.15 18.41
CA VAL A 395 -13.79 2.96 17.27
C VAL A 395 -15.19 2.65 17.80
N GLU A 396 -15.99 3.70 18.03
CA GLU A 396 -17.44 3.52 18.04
C GLU A 396 -17.86 3.28 16.60
N PHE A 397 -18.16 2.02 16.26
CA PHE A 397 -18.81 1.73 15.01
C PHE A 397 -20.16 2.44 15.05
N ALA A 398 -20.30 3.49 14.26
CA ALA A 398 -21.58 3.81 13.65
C ALA A 398 -21.89 2.68 12.64
N GLU A 399 -21.98 1.44 13.14
CA GLU A 399 -22.87 0.45 12.55
C GLU A 399 -24.24 1.10 12.71
N ALA A 400 -24.61 1.93 11.73
CA ALA A 400 -25.99 2.24 11.56
C ALA A 400 -26.65 0.86 11.50
N ASP A 401 -27.57 0.58 12.43
CA ASP A 401 -28.49 -0.57 12.43
C ASP A 401 -29.41 -0.52 11.19
N VAL A 402 -28.86 -0.13 10.04
CA VAL A 402 -29.42 -0.33 8.72
C VAL A 402 -29.25 -1.81 8.47
N THR A 403 -30.19 -2.60 8.99
CA THR A 403 -30.57 -3.84 8.33
C THR A 403 -30.66 -3.51 6.84
N PRO A 404 -29.76 -4.01 5.99
CA PRO A 404 -29.78 -3.67 4.58
C PRO A 404 -31.11 -4.19 4.07
N SER A 405 -32.05 -3.27 3.84
CA SER A 405 -33.23 -3.59 3.08
C SER A 405 -32.70 -4.07 1.72
N PRO A 406 -33.06 -5.28 1.25
CA PRO A 406 -32.61 -5.73 -0.06
C PRO A 406 -32.88 -4.61 -1.06
N PRO A 407 -31.91 -4.25 -1.93
CA PRO A 407 -32.11 -3.18 -2.88
C PRO A 407 -33.41 -3.47 -3.62
N SER A 408 -34.32 -2.50 -3.64
CA SER A 408 -35.62 -2.72 -4.28
C SER A 408 -35.39 -3.19 -5.71
N ALA A 409 -36.20 -4.15 -6.19
CA ALA A 409 -36.09 -4.68 -7.55
C ALA A 409 -36.06 -3.55 -8.61
N ALA A 410 -36.68 -2.40 -8.30
CA ALA A 410 -36.65 -1.18 -9.11
C ALA A 410 -35.24 -0.61 -9.32
N THR A 411 -34.35 -0.70 -8.34
CA THR A 411 -32.96 -0.20 -8.40
C THR A 411 -32.08 -1.08 -9.28
N GLY A 412 -32.27 -2.40 -9.20
CA GLY A 412 -31.62 -3.38 -10.09
C GLY A 412 -32.09 -3.23 -11.54
N LEU A 413 -33.41 -3.12 -11.77
CA LEU A 413 -33.98 -2.91 -13.11
C LEU A 413 -33.54 -1.58 -13.76
N SER A 414 -33.47 -0.48 -12.99
CA SER A 414 -33.02 0.82 -13.50
C SER A 414 -31.58 0.76 -14.02
N SER A 415 -30.72 0.04 -13.30
CA SER A 415 -29.30 -0.15 -13.66
C SER A 415 -29.13 -1.00 -14.91
N ALA A 416 -29.86 -2.11 -14.99
CA ALA A 416 -29.86 -2.98 -16.16
C ALA A 416 -30.42 -2.28 -17.40
N LYS A 417 -31.46 -1.43 -17.24
CA LYS A 417 -32.05 -0.65 -18.34
C LYS A 417 -31.09 0.44 -18.86
N ALA A 418 -30.36 1.11 -17.97
CA ALA A 418 -29.35 2.09 -18.36
C ALA A 418 -28.16 1.44 -19.08
N ALA A 419 -27.66 0.31 -18.57
CA ALA A 419 -26.61 -0.45 -19.23
C ALA A 419 -27.07 -0.99 -20.60
N ARG A 420 -28.32 -1.45 -20.72
CA ARG A 420 -28.92 -1.86 -21.99
C ARG A 420 -28.89 -0.75 -23.03
N GLY A 421 -29.34 0.46 -22.66
CA GLY A 421 -29.34 1.60 -23.57
C GLY A 421 -27.93 1.97 -24.06
N VAL A 422 -26.92 1.84 -23.19
CA VAL A 422 -25.52 2.06 -23.57
C VAL A 422 -25.00 0.96 -24.49
N ALA A 423 -25.36 -0.31 -24.25
CA ALA A 423 -24.98 -1.41 -25.13
C ALA A 423 -25.62 -1.28 -26.53
N GLU A 424 -26.89 -0.86 -26.59
CA GLU A 424 -27.61 -0.61 -27.84
C GLU A 424 -27.00 0.56 -28.64
N ASP A 425 -26.58 1.65 -27.98
CA ASP A 425 -25.85 2.77 -28.62
C ASP A 425 -24.47 2.32 -29.14
N VAL A 426 -23.72 1.56 -28.34
CA VAL A 426 -22.40 1.03 -28.72
C VAL A 426 -22.50 0.07 -29.91
N LEU A 427 -23.53 -0.79 -29.95
CA LEU A 427 -23.79 -1.67 -31.10
C LEU A 427 -24.18 -0.88 -32.35
N SER A 428 -25.01 0.15 -32.20
CA SER A 428 -25.41 1.00 -33.33
C SER A 428 -24.19 1.70 -33.94
N ARG A 429 -23.28 2.23 -33.11
CA ARG A 429 -21.99 2.80 -33.58
C ARG A 429 -21.06 1.77 -34.20
N GLY A 430 -21.09 0.52 -33.71
CA GLY A 430 -20.35 -0.58 -34.32
C GLY A 430 -20.85 -0.93 -35.73
N LEU A 431 -22.16 -0.84 -35.95
CA LEU A 431 -22.78 -1.05 -37.28
C LEU A 431 -22.52 0.10 -38.24
N GLU A 432 -22.34 1.32 -37.72
CA GLU A 432 -22.03 2.52 -38.49
C GLU A 432 -20.51 2.75 -38.71
N ALA A 433 -19.65 1.90 -38.13
CA ALA A 433 -18.21 2.07 -38.22
C ALA A 433 -17.72 1.89 -39.67
N ALA A 434 -16.89 2.82 -40.14
CA ALA A 434 -16.39 2.85 -41.51
C ALA A 434 -15.39 1.72 -41.83
N ASP A 435 -14.83 1.07 -40.80
CA ASP A 435 -13.88 -0.03 -40.94
C ASP A 435 -14.17 -1.18 -39.94
N LEU A 436 -13.72 -2.37 -40.33
CA LEU A 436 -13.98 -3.62 -39.62
C LEU A 436 -13.32 -3.67 -38.24
N GLU A 437 -12.17 -3.03 -38.03
CA GLU A 437 -11.44 -3.11 -36.78
C GLU A 437 -12.10 -2.23 -35.71
N THR A 438 -12.53 -1.04 -36.10
CA THR A 438 -13.38 -0.17 -35.27
C THR A 438 -14.72 -0.86 -34.93
N ALA A 439 -15.35 -1.53 -35.90
CA ALA A 439 -16.57 -2.30 -35.66
C ALA A 439 -16.36 -3.42 -34.61
N LYS A 440 -15.24 -4.17 -34.69
CA LYS A 440 -14.89 -5.21 -33.69
C LYS A 440 -14.69 -4.63 -32.30
N GLN A 441 -14.06 -3.47 -32.17
CA GLN A 441 -13.85 -2.82 -30.88
C GLN A 441 -15.18 -2.43 -30.23
N TYR A 442 -16.12 -1.86 -31.00
CA TYR A 442 -17.47 -1.56 -30.54
C TYR A 442 -18.24 -2.84 -30.17
N LEU A 443 -18.14 -3.91 -30.97
CA LEU A 443 -18.79 -5.18 -30.67
C LEU A 443 -18.26 -5.80 -29.36
N LYS A 444 -16.94 -5.77 -29.14
CA LYS A 444 -16.31 -6.27 -27.92
C LYS A 444 -16.77 -5.46 -26.70
N ALA A 445 -16.79 -4.13 -26.81
CA ALA A 445 -17.27 -3.25 -25.74
C ALA A 445 -18.75 -3.50 -25.39
N ALA A 446 -19.61 -3.71 -26.40
CA ALA A 446 -21.01 -4.06 -26.17
C ALA A 446 -21.18 -5.44 -25.51
N LEU A 447 -20.39 -6.44 -25.93
CA LEU A 447 -20.38 -7.78 -25.35
C LEU A 447 -19.98 -7.78 -23.88
N ASP A 448 -18.94 -7.03 -23.54
CA ASP A 448 -18.49 -6.92 -22.15
C ASP A 448 -19.54 -6.19 -21.29
N LEU A 449 -20.19 -5.14 -21.83
CA LEU A 449 -21.31 -4.47 -21.15
C LEU A 449 -22.53 -5.40 -20.93
N MET A 450 -22.82 -6.28 -21.89
CA MET A 450 -23.92 -7.26 -21.77
C MET A 450 -23.60 -8.37 -20.76
N LYS A 451 -22.33 -8.77 -20.59
CA LYS A 451 -21.92 -9.70 -19.54
C LYS A 451 -22.16 -9.08 -18.15
N ASP A 452 -21.80 -7.81 -17.99
CA ASP A 452 -22.07 -7.07 -16.76
C ASP A 452 -23.58 -6.93 -16.50
N MET A 453 -24.40 -6.70 -17.54
CA MET A 453 -25.86 -6.69 -17.41
C MET A 453 -26.44 -8.02 -16.92
N ARG A 454 -25.88 -9.15 -17.37
CA ARG A 454 -26.32 -10.48 -16.94
C ARG A 454 -26.10 -10.68 -15.44
N TYR A 455 -25.01 -10.15 -14.92
CA TYR A 455 -24.74 -10.06 -13.49
C TYR A 455 -25.79 -9.20 -12.76
N PHE A 456 -26.11 -8.01 -13.27
CA PHE A 456 -27.13 -7.14 -12.66
C PHE A 456 -28.56 -7.70 -12.69
N LEU A 457 -28.93 -8.41 -13.75
CA LEU A 457 -30.24 -9.06 -13.85
C LEU A 457 -30.33 -10.27 -12.92
N ALA A 458 -29.25 -11.04 -12.73
CA ALA A 458 -29.20 -12.11 -11.74
C ALA A 458 -29.38 -11.57 -10.30
N VAL A 459 -28.77 -10.43 -9.99
CA VAL A 459 -28.95 -9.71 -8.72
C VAL A 459 -30.39 -9.18 -8.58
N ALA A 460 -31.00 -8.66 -9.65
CA ALA A 460 -32.35 -8.08 -9.62
C ALA A 460 -33.48 -9.12 -9.55
N GLU A 461 -33.29 -10.31 -10.15
CA GLU A 461 -34.28 -11.39 -10.14
C GLU A 461 -34.25 -12.22 -8.85
N ASN A 462 -33.36 -11.92 -7.91
CA ASN A 462 -33.12 -12.71 -6.70
C ASN A 462 -32.85 -14.20 -7.00
N LYS A 463 -32.52 -14.53 -8.26
CA LYS A 463 -32.01 -15.82 -8.72
C LYS A 463 -30.50 -15.80 -8.55
N THR A 464 -30.09 -15.71 -7.29
CA THR A 464 -28.80 -16.26 -6.92
C THR A 464 -29.02 -17.76 -6.86
N ASP A 465 -28.63 -18.46 -7.93
CA ASP A 465 -28.39 -19.90 -7.88
C ASP A 465 -27.58 -20.21 -6.62
N GLU A 466 -27.83 -21.38 -6.04
CA GLU A 466 -27.14 -21.88 -4.84
C GLU A 466 -25.59 -21.83 -4.98
N ASP A 467 -25.06 -21.75 -6.20
CA ASP A 467 -23.64 -21.59 -6.54
C ASP A 467 -23.08 -20.16 -6.44
N SER A 468 -23.90 -19.13 -6.19
CA SER A 468 -23.39 -17.75 -5.97
C SER A 468 -23.26 -17.37 -4.49
N SER A 469 -23.80 -18.21 -3.60
CA SER A 469 -23.62 -18.10 -2.15
C SER A 469 -22.17 -18.36 -1.69
N THR A 470 -21.36 -18.99 -2.54
CA THR A 470 -19.90 -19.16 -2.36
C THR A 470 -19.09 -17.91 -2.75
N SER A 471 -19.66 -16.97 -3.52
CA SER A 471 -18.97 -15.74 -3.94
C SER A 471 -19.21 -14.52 -3.04
N MET A 472 -20.14 -14.61 -2.09
CA MET A 472 -20.47 -13.52 -1.14
C MET A 472 -20.32 -13.86 0.34
N GLY A 473 -19.76 -15.03 0.70
CA GLY A 473 -19.32 -15.30 2.08
C GLY A 473 -20.34 -15.00 3.19
N ILE A 474 -21.64 -15.09 2.91
CA ILE A 474 -22.64 -15.04 3.99
C ILE A 474 -22.65 -16.42 4.62
N VAL A 475 -21.90 -16.56 5.72
CA VAL A 475 -21.95 -17.74 6.58
C VAL A 475 -23.37 -17.89 7.11
N ARG A 476 -24.18 -18.76 6.48
CA ARG A 476 -25.30 -19.39 7.19
C ARG A 476 -24.69 -20.30 8.25
N ARG A 477 -24.81 -19.91 9.52
CA ARG A 477 -24.63 -20.83 10.65
C ARG A 477 -25.56 -22.03 10.41
N SER A 478 -24.97 -23.16 10.05
CA SER A 478 -25.60 -24.46 10.23
C SER A 478 -25.95 -24.60 11.70
N THR A 479 -27.25 -24.56 12.02
CA THR A 479 -27.77 -24.97 13.31
C THR A 479 -27.75 -26.49 13.37
N SER A 480 -26.55 -27.08 13.52
CA SER A 480 -26.44 -28.39 14.16
C SER A 480 -26.21 -28.13 15.65
N GLU A 481 -27.28 -28.28 16.43
CA GLU A 481 -27.28 -28.22 17.89
C GLU A 481 -26.26 -29.19 18.48
N GLY A 482 -25.15 -28.65 18.98
CA GLY A 482 -24.15 -29.34 19.79
C GLY A 482 -23.81 -28.47 20.98
N SER A 483 -24.57 -28.61 22.05
CA SER A 483 -24.48 -27.88 23.33
C SER A 483 -23.03 -27.74 23.87
N ARG A 484 -22.44 -26.54 23.74
CA ARG A 484 -21.50 -25.98 24.71
C ARG A 484 -21.85 -24.52 24.95
N LYS A 485 -22.37 -24.22 26.14
CA LYS A 485 -22.65 -22.83 26.59
C LYS A 485 -21.32 -22.09 26.78
N PRO A 486 -21.07 -20.96 26.10
CA PRO A 486 -19.98 -20.07 26.48
C PRO A 486 -20.33 -19.32 27.78
N PRO A 487 -19.34 -18.87 28.55
CA PRO A 487 -19.57 -18.17 29.81
C PRO A 487 -20.25 -16.82 29.56
N LYS A 488 -21.33 -16.55 30.31
CA LYS A 488 -22.01 -15.25 30.34
C LYS A 488 -21.09 -14.21 30.97
N VAL A 489 -20.41 -13.41 30.15
CA VAL A 489 -19.83 -12.14 30.61
C VAL A 489 -20.92 -11.09 30.53
N ILE A 490 -21.47 -10.70 31.68
CA ILE A 490 -22.41 -9.57 31.80
C ILE A 490 -21.56 -8.29 31.71
N ARG A 491 -21.62 -7.61 30.56
CA ARG A 491 -21.00 -6.30 30.37
C ARG A 491 -22.06 -5.23 30.61
N MET A 492 -21.91 -4.42 31.67
CA MET A 492 -22.78 -3.26 31.90
C MET A 492 -22.55 -2.24 30.79
N ARG A 493 -23.62 -1.87 30.09
CA ARG A 493 -23.64 -0.84 29.04
C ARG A 493 -23.61 0.52 29.75
N ARG A 494 -22.53 1.28 29.59
CA ARG A 494 -22.51 2.71 29.97
C ARG A 494 -23.18 3.49 28.84
N GLU A 495 -24.19 4.29 29.17
CA GLU A 495 -24.73 5.30 28.26
C GLU A 495 -23.70 6.42 28.12
N ILE A 496 -23.21 6.64 26.89
CA ILE A 496 -22.28 7.71 26.53
C ILE A 496 -23.08 8.76 25.76
N PRO A 497 -22.87 10.08 26.00
CA PRO A 497 -23.59 11.14 25.31
C PRO A 497 -23.36 11.08 23.79
N THR A 498 -24.43 11.09 23.02
CA THR A 498 -24.42 11.21 21.56
C THR A 498 -23.98 12.62 21.16
N HIS A 499 -22.69 12.83 20.97
CA HIS A 499 -22.21 14.03 20.26
C HIS A 499 -22.35 13.81 18.74
N PRO A 500 -22.76 14.84 17.98
CA PRO A 500 -22.93 14.74 16.54
C PRO A 500 -21.58 14.49 15.86
N GLU A 501 -21.46 13.32 15.22
CA GLU A 501 -20.51 12.91 14.17
C GLU A 501 -19.11 13.55 14.21
N LEU A 502 -18.33 13.22 15.23
CA LEU A 502 -16.88 13.37 15.15
C LEU A 502 -16.35 12.25 14.24
N TRP A 503 -15.91 12.63 13.04
CA TRP A 503 -15.16 11.76 12.15
C TRP A 503 -13.98 11.09 12.91
N HIS A 504 -13.73 9.80 12.67
CA HIS A 504 -12.73 9.02 13.39
C HIS A 504 -11.43 8.86 12.56
N PRO A 505 -10.23 9.04 13.12
CA PRO A 505 -8.95 8.82 12.43
C PRO A 505 -8.84 7.50 11.64
N PHE A 506 -9.46 6.43 12.14
CA PHE A 506 -9.52 5.13 11.47
C PHE A 506 -10.68 4.96 10.48
N THR A 507 -11.49 5.98 10.18
CA THR A 507 -12.60 5.89 9.23
C THR A 507 -12.20 5.44 7.82
N PRO A 508 -10.99 5.72 7.28
CA PRO A 508 -10.54 5.09 6.03
C PRO A 508 -10.52 3.56 6.09
N PHE A 509 -10.30 2.98 7.27
CA PHE A 509 -10.28 1.53 7.49
C PHE A 509 -11.65 0.95 7.84
N GLN A 510 -12.73 1.76 7.83
CA GLN A 510 -14.09 1.36 8.22
C GLN A 510 -15.05 1.19 7.03
N MET A 511 -14.57 1.25 5.79
CA MET A 511 -15.43 1.36 4.60
C MET A 511 -16.08 0.05 4.15
N SER A 512 -17.42 0.01 4.05
CA SER A 512 -18.19 -1.20 3.70
C SER A 512 -17.73 -1.91 2.41
N PRO A 513 -17.65 -3.26 2.39
CA PRO A 513 -17.37 -4.05 1.17
C PRO A 513 -18.38 -3.80 0.02
N VAL A 514 -19.58 -3.33 0.34
CA VAL A 514 -20.64 -3.01 -0.65
C VAL A 514 -20.31 -1.73 -1.42
N ASP A 515 -19.41 -0.89 -0.91
CA ASP A 515 -19.03 0.39 -1.50
C ASP A 515 -17.73 0.34 -2.34
N SER A 516 -16.92 -0.72 -2.22
CA SER A 516 -15.57 -0.80 -2.84
C SER A 516 -15.46 -1.58 -4.14
N ASN A 517 -16.29 -2.59 -4.38
CA ASN A 517 -16.15 -3.43 -5.58
C ASN A 517 -16.91 -2.91 -6.81
N ASP A 518 -17.68 -1.83 -6.68
CA ASP A 518 -18.57 -1.39 -7.75
C ASP A 518 -17.95 -0.26 -8.58
N TRP A 519 -17.03 -0.64 -9.48
CA TRP A 519 -16.51 0.26 -10.53
C TRP A 519 -17.64 0.91 -11.35
N THR A 520 -18.85 0.35 -11.37
CA THR A 520 -20.01 0.96 -12.03
C THR A 520 -20.73 2.01 -11.17
N ARG A 521 -20.54 2.02 -9.83
CA ARG A 521 -20.98 3.13 -8.95
C ARG A 521 -20.13 4.38 -9.11
N MET A 522 -18.89 4.29 -9.62
CA MET A 522 -18.10 5.46 -10.02
C MET A 522 -18.81 6.31 -11.09
N ARG A 523 -19.66 5.70 -11.92
CA ARG A 523 -20.52 6.42 -12.89
C ARG A 523 -21.78 7.03 -12.28
N LYS A 524 -22.15 6.70 -11.04
CA LYS A 524 -23.53 6.86 -10.51
C LYS A 524 -23.74 7.87 -9.40
N GLY A 525 -22.91 8.89 -9.19
CA GLY A 525 -23.41 10.00 -8.36
C GLY A 525 -23.18 9.90 -6.86
N THR A 526 -22.85 8.72 -6.31
CA THR A 526 -23.07 8.50 -4.87
C THR A 526 -21.79 8.37 -4.06
N TRP A 527 -20.66 8.05 -4.67
CA TRP A 527 -19.35 8.03 -4.00
C TRP A 527 -18.92 9.43 -3.52
N TRP A 528 -19.39 10.50 -4.16
CA TRP A 528 -19.09 11.88 -3.76
C TRP A 528 -19.86 12.39 -2.54
N LEU A 529 -20.93 11.71 -2.12
CA LEU A 529 -21.80 12.24 -1.06
C LEU A 529 -21.27 12.00 0.38
N ARG A 530 -20.30 11.09 0.58
CA ARG A 530 -19.69 10.79 1.91
C ARG A 530 -18.25 11.35 2.07
N ARG A 531 -17.95 12.50 1.46
CA ARG A 531 -16.59 13.01 1.22
C ARG A 531 -15.91 13.79 2.36
N GLY A 532 -16.63 14.49 3.24
CA GLY A 532 -16.01 15.31 4.32
C GLY A 532 -15.14 14.48 5.26
N ALA A 533 -15.69 13.39 5.80
CA ALA A 533 -14.99 12.41 6.62
C ALA A 533 -13.71 11.86 5.96
N ARG A 534 -13.72 11.61 4.65
CA ARG A 534 -12.53 11.07 3.96
C ARG A 534 -11.42 12.09 3.85
N PHE A 535 -11.75 13.36 3.63
CA PHE A 535 -10.74 14.39 3.47
C PHE A 535 -9.98 14.68 4.77
N ASP A 536 -10.68 14.78 5.91
CA ASP A 536 -10.00 14.92 7.20
C ASP A 536 -9.15 13.71 7.54
N ALA A 537 -9.56 12.52 7.11
CA ALA A 537 -8.74 11.32 7.23
C ALA A 537 -7.47 11.36 6.42
N MET A 538 -7.57 11.77 5.16
CA MET A 538 -6.41 11.91 4.28
C MET A 538 -5.45 12.95 4.85
N ARG A 539 -5.97 14.08 5.35
CA ARG A 539 -5.19 15.10 6.05
C ARG A 539 -4.48 14.55 7.28
N TYR A 540 -5.22 13.77 8.09
CA TYR A 540 -4.69 13.12 9.28
C TYR A 540 -3.61 12.09 8.96
N TRP A 541 -3.80 11.22 7.98
CA TRP A 541 -2.82 10.17 7.66
C TRP A 541 -1.59 10.69 6.93
N TYR A 542 -1.73 11.75 6.13
CA TYR A 542 -0.58 12.36 5.46
C TYR A 542 0.50 12.81 6.45
N GLN A 543 0.12 13.26 7.65
CA GLN A 543 1.09 13.66 8.68
C GLN A 543 1.96 12.48 9.18
N TYR A 544 1.53 11.23 8.97
CA TYR A 544 2.31 10.02 9.24
C TYR A 544 3.21 9.63 8.07
N SER A 545 3.00 10.17 6.88
CA SER A 545 3.82 9.85 5.71
C SER A 545 5.21 10.46 5.84
N ASP A 546 6.21 9.71 5.39
CA ASP A 546 7.58 10.21 5.36
C ASP A 546 7.75 11.37 4.37
N PHE A 547 6.87 11.45 3.37
CA PHE A 547 6.80 12.59 2.44
C PHE A 547 6.50 13.91 3.13
N ALA A 548 5.74 13.91 4.23
CA ALA A 548 5.37 15.14 4.94
C ALA A 548 6.41 15.56 5.99
N ARG A 549 7.28 14.63 6.38
CA ARG A 549 8.08 14.73 7.61
C ARG A 549 9.56 14.85 7.38
N PHE A 550 10.06 14.22 6.31
CA PHE A 550 11.49 14.16 6.09
C PHE A 550 12.02 15.55 5.70
N PRO A 551 13.09 16.03 6.35
CA PRO A 551 13.62 17.35 6.08
C PRO A 551 14.31 17.42 4.71
N GLY A 552 14.44 18.61 4.15
CA GLY A 552 15.14 18.85 2.88
C GLY A 552 14.32 18.56 1.62
N ILE A 553 13.08 18.04 1.75
CA ILE A 553 12.13 17.96 0.64
C ILE A 553 11.67 19.38 0.27
N ASN A 554 11.62 19.67 -1.03
CA ASN A 554 11.12 20.95 -1.54
C ASN A 554 9.74 20.75 -2.13
N TYR A 555 8.76 21.49 -1.61
CA TYR A 555 7.37 21.35 -2.01
C TYR A 555 6.97 22.44 -3.01
N PHE A 556 6.18 22.08 -4.01
CA PHE A 556 5.55 23.03 -4.93
C PHE A 556 4.02 23.00 -4.81
N ALA A 557 3.39 24.17 -4.79
CA ALA A 557 1.94 24.28 -4.67
C ALA A 557 1.21 23.91 -5.98
N ASN A 558 1.84 24.16 -7.13
CA ASN A 558 1.28 23.97 -8.47
C ASN A 558 2.40 23.89 -9.52
N LEU A 559 2.05 23.77 -10.81
CA LEU A 559 3.01 23.68 -11.91
C LEU A 559 3.88 24.94 -12.11
N PRO A 560 3.34 26.17 -12.14
CA PRO A 560 4.17 27.37 -12.17
C PRO A 560 5.21 27.40 -11.04
N ASP A 561 4.80 27.01 -9.83
CA ASP A 561 5.69 26.92 -8.68
C ASP A 561 6.76 25.83 -8.87
N LEU A 562 6.41 24.66 -9.42
CA LEU A 562 7.38 23.62 -9.80
C LEU A 562 8.44 24.17 -10.76
N LEU A 563 8.05 24.95 -11.77
CA LEU A 563 8.99 25.54 -12.74
C LEU A 563 9.92 26.57 -12.06
N CYS A 564 9.36 27.45 -11.23
CA CYS A 564 10.12 28.44 -10.46
C CYS A 564 11.10 27.76 -9.51
N LEU A 565 10.62 26.80 -8.72
CA LEU A 565 11.40 26.03 -7.77
C LEU A 565 12.50 25.23 -8.46
N SER A 566 12.21 24.60 -9.60
CA SER A 566 13.20 23.88 -10.41
C SER A 566 14.36 24.79 -10.85
N ARG A 567 14.10 26.09 -11.07
CA ARG A 567 15.13 27.08 -11.39
C ARG A 567 15.90 27.52 -10.15
N SER A 568 15.20 27.92 -9.08
CA SER A 568 15.79 28.57 -7.89
C SER A 568 16.22 27.60 -6.78
N LEU A 569 16.09 26.29 -6.98
CA LEU A 569 16.43 25.28 -5.98
C LEU A 569 17.88 25.39 -5.48
N ASP A 570 18.05 25.55 -4.18
CA ASP A 570 19.33 25.37 -3.50
C ASP A 570 19.57 23.87 -3.25
N MET A 571 20.27 23.24 -4.18
CA MET A 571 20.60 21.81 -4.11
C MET A 571 21.48 21.47 -2.90
N HIS A 572 22.35 22.40 -2.48
CA HIS A 572 23.31 22.14 -1.41
C HIS A 572 22.60 22.13 -0.06
N ASP A 573 21.73 23.11 0.21
CA ASP A 573 20.93 23.15 1.44
C ASP A 573 19.98 21.94 1.53
N ALA A 574 19.26 21.63 0.44
CA ALA A 574 18.37 20.47 0.39
C ALA A 574 19.13 19.16 0.67
N SER A 575 20.24 18.92 -0.04
CA SER A 575 21.05 17.71 0.10
C SER A 575 21.72 17.61 1.49
N ALA A 576 22.16 18.74 2.07
CA ALA A 576 22.75 18.77 3.40
C ALA A 576 21.75 18.40 4.50
N LYS A 577 20.51 18.90 4.41
CA LYS A 577 19.41 18.54 5.32
C LYS A 577 19.06 17.05 5.23
N MET A 578 18.95 16.52 4.00
CA MET A 578 18.70 15.09 3.78
C MET A 578 19.83 14.23 4.36
N ARG A 579 21.10 14.60 4.09
CA ARG A 579 22.27 13.87 4.58
C ARG A 579 22.32 13.80 6.09
N ARG A 580 22.13 14.94 6.76
CA ARG A 580 22.09 14.97 8.23
C ARG A 580 21.02 14.04 8.79
N TYR A 581 19.82 14.08 8.22
CA TYR A 581 18.73 13.21 8.66
C TYR A 581 19.02 11.72 8.35
N ASN A 582 19.64 11.42 7.21
CA ASN A 582 20.08 10.08 6.85
C ASN A 582 21.12 9.56 7.85
N GLU A 583 22.12 10.35 8.21
CA GLU A 583 23.13 9.98 9.22
C GLU A 583 22.50 9.70 10.59
N GLU A 584 21.62 10.59 11.07
CA GLU A 584 20.94 10.46 12.36
C GLU A 584 20.05 9.20 12.40
N SER A 585 19.26 8.97 11.34
CA SER A 585 18.34 7.84 11.28
C SER A 585 19.01 6.52 10.89
N LEU A 586 20.18 6.54 10.27
CA LEU A 586 20.96 5.34 9.95
C LEU A 586 21.42 4.64 11.23
N VAL A 587 21.87 5.40 12.24
CA VAL A 587 22.26 4.85 13.55
C VAL A 587 21.13 4.04 14.17
N HIS A 588 19.90 4.56 14.08
CA HIS A 588 18.71 3.90 14.59
C HIS A 588 18.41 2.59 13.85
N SER A 589 18.39 2.62 12.51
CA SER A 589 18.14 1.42 11.70
C SER A 589 19.23 0.36 11.86
N VAL A 590 20.51 0.76 11.88
CA VAL A 590 21.65 -0.14 12.15
C VAL A 590 21.51 -0.81 13.52
N SER A 591 21.13 -0.03 14.54
CA SER A 591 20.93 -0.56 15.89
C SER A 591 19.84 -1.63 15.91
N PHE A 592 18.71 -1.42 15.22
CA PHE A 592 17.67 -2.43 15.09
C PHE A 592 18.19 -3.70 14.41
N TRP A 593 18.75 -3.59 13.21
CA TRP A 593 19.14 -4.76 12.41
C TRP A 593 20.19 -5.62 13.12
N THR A 594 21.21 -4.97 13.68
CA THR A 594 22.29 -5.67 14.41
C THR A 594 21.81 -6.28 15.72
N TYR A 595 20.96 -5.57 16.48
CA TYR A 595 20.36 -6.08 17.71
C TYR A 595 19.46 -7.29 17.43
N SER A 596 18.51 -7.15 16.50
CA SER A 596 17.49 -8.16 16.22
C SER A 596 18.12 -9.45 15.71
N LEU A 597 19.10 -9.35 14.79
CA LEU A 597 19.84 -10.53 14.32
C LEU A 597 20.60 -11.22 15.45
N SER A 598 21.29 -10.44 16.29
CA SER A 598 22.04 -10.98 17.43
C SER A 598 21.13 -11.65 18.45
N LYS A 599 20.02 -11.02 18.81
CA LYS A 599 19.01 -11.56 19.73
C LYS A 599 18.46 -12.90 19.23
N LEU A 600 18.03 -12.95 17.97
CA LEU A 600 17.41 -14.14 17.38
C LEU A 600 18.40 -15.32 17.28
N LEU A 601 19.67 -15.05 16.96
CA LEU A 601 20.68 -16.11 16.79
C LEU A 601 21.34 -16.55 18.10
N ALA A 602 21.48 -15.68 19.10
CA ALA A 602 22.10 -16.00 20.40
C ALA A 602 21.46 -17.22 21.08
N GLN A 603 20.14 -17.32 20.95
CA GLN A 603 19.37 -18.34 21.65
C GLN A 603 19.56 -19.74 21.06
N LYS A 604 20.03 -19.84 19.81
CA LYS A 604 20.44 -21.11 19.18
C LYS A 604 21.64 -21.73 19.91
N SER A 605 22.59 -20.90 20.34
CA SER A 605 23.77 -21.33 21.10
C SER A 605 23.36 -21.93 22.46
N ILE A 606 22.42 -21.30 23.15
CA ILE A 606 21.94 -21.78 24.45
C ILE A 606 21.24 -23.14 24.31
N ALA A 607 20.33 -23.27 23.34
CA ALA A 607 19.63 -24.53 23.08
C ALA A 607 20.58 -25.68 22.70
N SER A 608 21.59 -25.41 21.86
CA SER A 608 22.60 -26.41 21.48
C SER A 608 23.47 -26.84 22.67
N SER A 609 23.86 -25.89 23.53
CA SER A 609 24.63 -26.20 24.75
C SER A 609 23.83 -27.06 25.74
N MET A 610 22.53 -26.77 25.93
CA MET A 610 21.66 -27.53 26.82
C MET A 610 21.40 -28.97 26.32
N ASN A 611 21.24 -29.17 25.01
CA ASN A 611 21.10 -30.52 24.44
C ASN A 611 22.39 -31.33 24.55
N THR A 612 23.55 -30.70 24.38
CA THR A 612 24.85 -31.35 24.56
C THR A 612 25.04 -31.80 26.02
N VAL A 613 24.68 -30.95 26.99
CA VAL A 613 24.75 -31.31 28.43
C VAL A 613 23.79 -32.44 28.80
N LYS A 614 22.59 -32.51 28.22
CA LYS A 614 21.67 -33.65 28.42
C LYS A 614 22.21 -34.95 27.85
N ILE A 615 22.85 -34.93 26.67
CA ILE A 615 23.47 -36.12 26.07
C ILE A 615 24.68 -36.59 26.89
N PHE A 616 25.49 -35.67 27.43
CA PHE A 616 26.60 -36.03 28.30
C PHE A 616 26.17 -36.57 29.67
N ARG A 617 25.06 -36.07 30.25
CA ARG A 617 24.51 -36.64 31.49
C ARG A 617 23.90 -38.02 31.30
N LEU A 618 23.33 -38.33 30.13
CA LEU A 618 22.81 -39.66 29.83
C LEU A 618 23.92 -40.69 29.56
N ARG A 619 25.12 -40.27 29.15
CA ARG A 619 26.28 -41.18 28.97
C ARG A 619 27.14 -41.38 30.23
N GLN A 620 26.84 -40.72 31.34
CA GLN A 620 27.53 -40.94 32.62
C GLN A 620 26.78 -41.91 33.55
N PHE A 621 25.71 -42.54 33.07
CA PHE A 621 24.91 -43.51 33.84
C PHE A 621 24.72 -44.87 33.14
N ASP A 622 25.53 -45.17 32.11
CA ASP A 622 25.64 -46.53 31.53
C ASP A 622 27.03 -47.12 31.81
#